data_AF-A0A1R3UYG0-F1
#
_entry.id   AF-A0A1R3UYG0-F1
#
_cell.length_a   1.000
_cell.length_b   1.000
_cell.length_c   1.000
_cell.angle_alpha   90.00
_cell.angle_beta   90.00
_cell.angle_gamma   90.00
#
_symmetry.space_group_name_H-M   'P 1'
#
loop_
_entity.id
_entity.type
_entity.pdbx_description
1 polymer ?
#
loop_
_entity_poly.entity_id
_entity_poly.type
_entity_poly.pdbx_seq_one_letter_code
_entity_poly.pdbx_strand_id
1 'polypeptide(L)' 'MSILLLILGIILIVAGVMGLLRGQLLWGIVLIVVGVILSPGGFVLGL' A
#
# COMPACT_ATOMS: atom_id res chain seq x y z
N MET A 1 -10.15 9.09 -12.68
CA MET A 1 -10.42 7.90 -11.84
C MET A 1 -9.16 7.05 -11.56
N SER A 2 -8.16 7.00 -12.44
CA SER A 2 -6.90 6.26 -12.24
C SER A 2 -5.99 6.81 -11.12
N ILE A 3 -5.87 8.13 -11.03
CA ILE A 3 -4.99 8.82 -10.05
C ILE A 3 -5.39 8.55 -8.60
N LEU A 4 -6.68 8.39 -8.30
CA LEU A 4 -7.17 8.16 -6.94
C LEU A 4 -6.74 6.79 -6.40
N LEU A 5 -6.78 5.74 -7.23
CA LEU A 5 -6.33 4.39 -6.85
C LEU A 5 -4.80 4.34 -6.67
N LEU A 6 -4.08 5.12 -7.47
CA LEU A 6 -2.62 5.28 -7.37
C LEU A 6 -2.23 5.92 -6.03
N ILE A 7 -2.91 7.01 -5.66
CA ILE A 7 -2.71 7.70 -4.37
C ILE A 7 -3.08 6.77 -3.21
N LEU A 8 -4.20 6.04 -3.30
CA LEU A 8 -4.64 5.11 -2.25
C LEU A 8 -3.64 3.95 -2.04
N GLY A 9 -3.10 3.38 -3.13
CA GLY A 9 -2.06 2.34 -3.04
C GLY A 9 -0.80 2.81 -2.32
N ILE A 10 -0.34 4.04 -2.63
CA ILE A 10 0.82 4.65 -1.95
C ILE A 10 0.54 4.85 -0.46
N ILE A 11 -0.64 5.34 -0.10
CA ILE A 11 -1.03 5.56 1.31
C ILE A 11 -1.03 4.25 2.10
N LEU A 12 -1.52 3.15 1.53
CA LEU A 12 -1.51 1.86 2.21
C LEU A 12 -0.11 1.30 2.44
N ILE A 13 0.80 1.48 1.48
CA ILE A 13 2.21 1.07 1.63
C ILE A 13 2.87 1.86 2.76
N VAL A 14 2.68 3.19 2.79
CA VAL A 14 3.23 4.06 3.84
C VAL A 14 2.63 3.74 5.21
N ALA A 15 1.32 3.45 5.27
CA ALA A 15 0.65 3.05 6.49
C ALA A 15 1.17 1.71 7.02
N GLY A 16 1.48 0.74 6.15
CA GLY A 16 2.07 -0.54 6.54
C GLY A 16 3.47 -0.43 7.11
N VAL A 17 4.31 0.41 6.48
CA VAL A 17 5.65 0.71 7.01
C VAL A 17 5.56 1.42 8.37
N MET A 18 4.67 2.40 8.51
CA MET A 18 4.46 3.10 9.78
C MET A 18 3.89 2.20 10.88
N GLY A 19 3.07 1.20 10.54
CA GLY A 19 2.59 0.19 11.49
C GLY A 19 3.72 -0.69 12.03
N LEU A 20 4.67 -1.06 11.17
CA LEU A 20 5.86 -1.83 11.54
C LEU A 20 6.77 -1.03 12.49
N LEU A 21 6.96 0.27 12.22
CA LEU A 21 7.75 1.17 13.05
C LEU A 21 7.17 1.38 14.46
N ARG A 22 5.86 1.16 14.63
CA ARG A 22 5.17 1.26 15.93
C ARG A 22 5.19 -0.04 16.74
N GLY A 23 5.94 -1.05 16.28
CA GLY A 23 5.99 -2.38 16.92
C GLY A 23 4.74 -3.22 16.69
N GLN A 24 3.80 -2.77 15.84
CA GLN A 24 2.59 -3.51 15.49
C GLN A 24 2.88 -4.43 14.31
N LEU A 25 3.74 -5.43 14.53
CA LEU A 25 4.21 -6.35 13.50
C LEU A 25 3.06 -6.97 12.70
N LEU A 26 1.99 -7.40 13.37
CA LEU A 26 0.83 -8.01 12.71
C LEU A 26 0.12 -7.03 11.77
N TRP A 27 -0.19 -5.81 12.25
CA TRP A 27 -0.89 -4.80 11.46
C TRP A 27 -0.03 -4.25 10.32
N GLY A 28 1.26 -4.06 10.56
CA GLY A 28 2.20 -3.63 9.52
C GLY A 28 2.31 -4.65 8.39
N ILE A 29 2.42 -5.95 8.72
CA ILE A 29 2.44 -7.03 7.71
C ILE A 29 1.13 -7.07 6.93
N VAL A 30 -0.02 -7.00 7.61
CA VAL A 30 -1.35 -6.98 6.95
C VAL A 30 -1.47 -5.81 5.99
N LEU A 31 -1.07 -4.61 6.41
CA LEU A 31 -1.11 -3.40 5.57
C LEU A 31 -0.13 -3.47 4.39
N ILE A 32 1.03 -4.10 4.55
CA ILE A 32 1.98 -4.33 3.43
C ILE A 32 1.37 -5.30 2.41
N VAL A 33 0.82 -6.43 2.86
CA VAL A 33 0.17 -7.42 1.98
C VAL A 33 -1.01 -6.79 1.23
N VAL A 34 -1.86 -6.07 1.95
CA VAL A 34 -3.02 -5.38 1.36
C VAL A 34 -2.56 -4.27 0.40
N GLY A 35 -1.51 -3.51 0.74
CA GLY A 35 -0.90 -2.51 -0.13
C GLY A 35 -0.36 -3.08 -1.45
N VAL A 36 0.32 -4.24 -1.40
CA VAL A 36 0.83 -4.92 -2.60
C VAL A 36 -0.30 -5.49 -3.47
N ILE A 37 -1.37 -6.03 -2.86
CA ILE A 37 -2.54 -6.57 -3.58
C ILE A 37 -3.41 -5.46 -4.19
N LEU A 38 -3.41 -4.26 -3.61
CA LEU A 38 -4.11 -3.09 -4.16
C LEU A 38 -3.24 -2.30 -5.15
N SER A 39 -1.92 -2.46 -5.10
CA SER A 39 -0.95 -1.90 -6.06
C SER A 39 -0.99 -2.42 -7.52
N PRO A 40 -1.70 -3.50 -7.94
CA PRO A 40 -1.75 -3.92 -9.34
C PRO A 40 -2.31 -2.85 -10.29
N GLY A 41 -2.98 -1.83 -9.77
CA GLY A 41 -3.47 -0.68 -10.54
C GLY A 41 -2.41 0.38 -10.91
N GLY A 42 -1.14 0.23 -10.52
CA GLY A 42 -0.07 1.21 -10.81
C GLY A 42 1.19 0.65 -11.48
N PHE A 43 1.35 -0.68 -11.54
CA PHE A 43 2.61 -1.29 -12.03
C PHE A 43 2.60 -1.66 -13.52
N VAL A 44 1.47 -1.51 -14.22
CA VAL A 44 1.32 -2.10 -15.57
C VAL A 44 0.99 -1.09 -16.68
N LEU A 45 0.49 0.11 -16.39
CA LEU A 45 0.01 1.04 -17.44
C LEU A 45 0.53 2.47 -17.26
N GLY A 46 1.84 2.60 -17.06
CA GLY A 46 2.57 3.87 -17.19
C GLY A 46 2.94 4.21 -18.65
N LEU A 47 2.32 3.55 -19.64
CA LEU A 47 2.34 3.82 -21.08
C LEU A 47 1.01 3.38 -21.69
#